data_AF-A0A842QAZ3-F1
#
_entry.id   AF-A0A842QAZ3-F1
#
_cell.length_a   1.000
_cell.length_b   1.000
_cell.length_c   1.000
_cell.angle_alpha   90.00
_cell.angle_beta   90.00
_cell.angle_gamma   90.00
#
_symmetry.space_group_name_H-M   'P 1'
#
loop_
_entity.id
_entity.type
_entity.pdbx_description
1 polymer ?
#
loop_
_entity_poly.entity_id
_entity_poly.type
_entity_poly.pdbx_seq_one_letter_code
_entity_poly.pdbx_strand_id
1 'polypeptide(L)'
;MSQKISFILVLSLFASSVAGIPLATWNNNVAHTELNSYAFADSEAFPRGPTVHMVNKTAAMIYWETNTQTNATVNYGSTSENLDSAVENTTLSKEHRVWIDGLDAGTTVYYQAISDGTSSDIYHFKTEPEDGEPFNLVVLSDPQPTSAMAPDQSQVFKDIIDMVRNEEPHLILILGDYVDQLSDTDESYNDLCWNKYLNVSDKAGHYAPMYGVIGNHDTISGEHYADGFLEAFQQYGGDSTYFSFDYAGVHFTLLDSEMPEYQGRISGEQYDWLVNDLENTDKEIKFVMGHQPMYPVSAIGSSLDRNRTERNRLQSLFEEHNVTAYLAGHDHVFQRLTVNGVLHVTTAGAGPKLYSTPWGGDFHHYTRWNISDAEIQMETINTDGEVAADYALPYEGSIEIALRRFFNTSAGRPEQAPLILFSEVPEEKYFSWDGGDNSTTLGTFPDINGLHTLDVYAKGLDGVWNHKHYAFDTVGGEEPQTTTTPPPSGMNPVVILGVLGVVAVIMVIVVYKWKTGGA
;
A
#
# COMPACT_ATOMS: atom_id res chain seq x y z
N MET A 1 -65.53 3.28 -5.46
CA MET A 1 -64.90 3.85 -4.24
C MET A 1 -63.45 4.14 -4.63
N SER A 2 -63.20 5.29 -5.24
CA SER A 2 -62.67 6.53 -4.61
C SER A 2 -61.14 6.56 -4.78
N GLN A 3 -60.48 7.54 -5.41
CA GLN A 3 -60.83 8.69 -6.24
C GLN A 3 -59.54 9.07 -6.99
N LYS A 4 -59.65 9.61 -8.22
CA LYS A 4 -58.54 10.21 -9.00
C LYS A 4 -58.24 11.62 -8.49
N ILE A 5 -56.98 12.09 -8.56
CA ILE A 5 -56.60 13.47 -8.98
C ILE A 5 -55.26 13.44 -9.74
N SER A 6 -55.14 14.36 -10.69
CA SER A 6 -54.22 14.49 -11.82
C SER A 6 -53.42 15.82 -11.77
N PHE A 7 -52.24 15.83 -12.40
CA PHE A 7 -51.58 16.88 -13.23
C PHE A 7 -50.73 18.06 -12.67
N ILE A 8 -49.44 18.04 -13.07
CA ILE A 8 -48.62 19.01 -13.89
C ILE A 8 -48.54 20.52 -13.51
N LEU A 9 -47.31 21.05 -13.31
CA LEU A 9 -46.70 22.09 -14.18
C LEU A 9 -45.17 22.26 -13.99
N VAL A 10 -44.52 22.49 -15.13
CA VAL A 10 -43.10 22.69 -15.46
C VAL A 10 -42.63 24.12 -15.13
N LEU A 11 -41.36 24.30 -14.76
CA LEU A 11 -40.56 25.44 -15.25
C LEU A 11 -39.06 25.14 -15.16
N SER A 12 -38.45 24.98 -16.33
CA SER A 12 -37.02 25.07 -16.59
C SER A 12 -36.59 26.52 -16.69
N LEU A 13 -35.37 26.84 -16.23
CA LEU A 13 -34.57 27.97 -16.75
C LEU A 13 -33.10 27.80 -16.32
N PHE A 14 -32.22 27.71 -17.32
CA PHE A 14 -30.78 27.87 -17.24
C PHE A 14 -30.40 29.30 -16.84
N ALA A 15 -29.41 29.47 -15.97
CA ALA A 15 -28.37 30.51 -16.07
C ALA A 15 -27.23 30.22 -15.08
N SER A 16 -26.02 30.50 -15.53
CA SER A 16 -24.72 30.22 -14.96
C SER A 16 -24.23 31.22 -13.90
N SER A 17 -23.25 30.75 -13.12
CA SER A 17 -22.13 31.44 -12.45
C SER A 17 -22.29 32.04 -11.03
N VAL A 18 -21.24 31.75 -10.25
CA VAL A 18 -20.64 32.45 -9.10
C VAL A 18 -21.00 31.98 -7.67
N ALA A 19 -19.98 31.34 -7.05
CA ALA A 19 -19.49 31.37 -5.66
C ALA A 19 -20.45 31.29 -4.47
N GLY A 20 -20.07 30.44 -3.50
CA GLY A 20 -20.47 30.58 -2.09
C GLY A 20 -20.71 29.26 -1.36
N ILE A 21 -19.71 28.79 -0.63
CA ILE A 21 -19.83 27.78 0.43
C ILE A 21 -20.83 28.27 1.50
N PRO A 22 -21.58 27.36 2.14
CA PRO A 22 -21.76 27.48 3.57
C PRO A 22 -21.30 26.21 4.31
N LEU A 23 -20.41 26.48 5.27
CA LEU A 23 -19.97 25.65 6.37
C LEU A 23 -21.14 24.90 7.02
N ALA A 24 -21.06 23.57 7.06
CA ALA A 24 -21.89 22.76 7.94
C ALA A 24 -21.20 22.67 9.30
N THR A 25 -21.73 23.42 10.28
CA THR A 25 -21.41 23.20 11.69
C THR A 25 -21.94 21.83 12.12
N TRP A 26 -21.05 20.89 12.40
CA TRP A 26 -21.41 19.61 13.03
C TRP A 26 -20.88 19.58 14.46
N ASN A 27 -21.81 19.35 15.37
CA ASN A 27 -21.61 19.27 16.81
C ASN A 27 -21.71 17.80 17.19
N ASN A 28 -20.59 17.10 17.30
CA ASN A 28 -20.56 15.70 17.72
C ASN A 28 -20.03 15.62 19.16
N ASN A 29 -20.95 15.45 20.11
CA ASN A 29 -20.62 14.90 21.42
C ASN A 29 -20.51 13.37 21.25
N VAL A 30 -19.30 12.87 21.03
CA VAL A 30 -18.96 11.47 21.34
C VAL A 30 -18.23 11.51 22.68
N ALA A 31 -18.74 10.76 23.66
CA ALA A 31 -18.11 10.65 24.97
C ALA A 31 -16.98 9.62 24.88
N HIS A 32 -15.73 10.07 24.74
CA HIS A 32 -14.55 9.22 24.83
C HIS A 32 -14.15 9.04 26.30
N THR A 33 -14.00 7.80 26.71
CA THR A 33 -13.58 7.37 28.06
C THR A 33 -12.11 7.70 28.30
N GLU A 34 -11.75 8.08 29.53
CA GLU A 34 -10.44 8.66 29.85
C GLU A 34 -9.26 7.68 29.67
N LEU A 35 -8.35 8.05 28.77
CA LEU A 35 -7.07 7.38 28.50
C LEU A 35 -6.05 7.66 29.61
N ASN A 36 -5.49 6.61 30.21
CA ASN A 36 -4.35 6.70 31.14
C ASN A 36 -3.03 6.30 30.45
N SER A 37 -2.28 7.34 30.08
CA SER A 37 -0.82 7.49 29.90
C SER A 37 0.07 6.24 29.88
N TYR A 38 0.64 5.90 28.72
CA TYR A 38 2.06 5.51 28.53
C TYR A 38 2.49 5.77 27.06
N ALA A 39 2.39 7.02 26.63
CA ALA A 39 3.07 7.53 25.44
C ALA A 39 4.29 8.35 25.89
N PHE A 40 5.40 8.29 25.16
CA PHE A 40 6.55 9.14 25.46
C PHE A 40 6.21 10.55 25.00
N ALA A 41 5.69 11.31 25.96
CA ALA A 41 5.25 12.67 25.81
C ALA A 41 6.43 13.62 25.48
N ASP A 42 6.19 14.59 24.60
CA ASP A 42 7.11 15.71 24.33
C ASP A 42 7.41 16.52 25.62
N SER A 43 6.44 16.48 26.54
CA SER A 43 6.54 16.82 27.97
C SER A 43 5.30 16.25 28.71
N GLU A 44 5.25 16.23 30.05
CA GLU A 44 4.07 15.75 30.83
C GLU A 44 2.72 16.41 30.43
N ALA A 45 2.72 17.48 29.63
CA ALA A 45 1.52 18.16 29.14
C ALA A 45 0.93 17.58 27.84
N PHE A 46 1.73 16.95 26.96
CA PHE A 46 1.33 16.48 25.63
C PHE A 46 1.38 14.95 25.53
N PRO A 47 0.33 14.20 25.94
CA PRO A 47 0.25 12.76 25.74
C PRO A 47 0.46 12.35 24.27
N ARG A 48 0.08 13.21 23.32
CA ARG A 48 0.45 13.15 21.91
C ARG A 48 0.92 14.53 21.45
N GLY A 49 2.15 14.62 20.96
CA GLY A 49 2.75 15.88 20.50
C GLY A 49 2.12 16.40 19.20
N PRO A 50 2.42 17.64 18.78
CA PRO A 50 1.73 18.28 17.69
C PRO A 50 2.19 17.78 16.32
N THR A 51 1.28 17.15 15.58
CA THR A 51 1.49 16.63 14.22
C THR A 51 0.79 17.49 13.18
N VAL A 52 1.32 17.51 11.96
CA VAL A 52 0.76 18.26 10.83
C VAL A 52 -0.09 17.34 9.97
N HIS A 53 -1.25 17.85 9.53
CA HIS A 53 -2.24 17.13 8.75
C HIS A 53 -2.87 18.05 7.71
N MET A 54 -3.48 17.45 6.68
CA MET A 54 -4.29 18.18 5.69
C MET A 54 -3.58 19.41 5.11
N VAL A 55 -2.29 19.26 4.80
CA VAL A 55 -1.48 20.33 4.22
C VAL A 55 -1.88 20.49 2.76
N ASN A 56 -2.24 21.72 2.39
CA ASN A 56 -2.43 22.14 1.02
C ASN A 56 -1.59 23.40 0.73
N LYS A 57 -1.79 24.02 -0.44
CA LYS A 57 -1.02 25.19 -0.88
C LYS A 57 -1.07 26.38 0.08
N THR A 58 -2.17 26.52 0.81
CA THR A 58 -2.47 27.74 1.57
C THR A 58 -2.83 27.49 3.04
N ALA A 59 -2.94 26.24 3.45
CA ALA A 59 -3.37 25.88 4.79
C ALA A 59 -2.80 24.55 5.27
N ALA A 60 -2.77 24.38 6.59
CA ALA A 60 -2.46 23.14 7.27
C ALA A 60 -3.21 23.04 8.60
N MET A 61 -3.54 21.82 9.05
CA MET A 61 -4.06 21.57 10.38
C MET A 61 -2.96 21.04 11.29
N ILE A 62 -2.77 21.65 12.46
CA ILE A 62 -1.95 21.11 13.54
C ILE A 62 -2.86 20.40 14.54
N TYR A 63 -2.54 19.15 14.87
CA TYR A 63 -3.27 18.31 15.80
C TYR A 63 -2.40 17.85 16.97
N TRP A 64 -2.92 17.92 18.19
CA TRP A 64 -2.28 17.36 19.39
C TRP A 64 -3.30 17.03 20.47
N GLU A 65 -2.85 16.31 21.49
CA GLU A 65 -3.66 15.97 22.66
C GLU A 65 -3.07 16.53 23.95
N THR A 66 -3.94 16.79 24.93
CA THR A 66 -3.60 17.20 26.29
C THR A 66 -4.30 16.33 27.32
N ASN A 67 -3.66 16.09 28.47
CA ASN A 67 -4.23 15.27 29.56
C ASN A 67 -5.51 15.88 30.17
N THR A 68 -5.65 17.20 30.11
CA THR A 68 -6.78 17.97 30.63
C THR A 68 -7.43 18.81 29.53
N GLN A 69 -8.63 19.34 29.78
CA GLN A 69 -9.25 20.29 28.86
C GLN A 69 -8.51 21.63 28.92
N THR A 70 -7.92 22.03 27.80
CA THR A 70 -7.10 23.25 27.69
C THR A 70 -7.53 24.08 26.49
N ASN A 71 -7.09 25.34 26.42
CA ASN A 71 -7.12 26.09 25.18
C ASN A 71 -5.95 25.66 24.28
N ALA A 72 -6.00 26.08 23.02
CA ALA A 72 -4.97 25.78 22.04
C ALA A 72 -4.45 27.05 21.38
N THR A 73 -3.14 27.12 21.16
CA THR A 73 -2.51 28.15 20.36
C THR A 73 -1.43 27.51 19.51
N VAL A 74 -1.33 27.93 18.25
CA VAL A 74 -0.22 27.58 17.38
C VAL A 74 0.50 28.85 16.99
N ASN A 75 1.75 29.00 17.44
CA ASN A 75 2.66 30.01 16.93
C ASN A 75 3.32 29.46 15.67
N TYR A 76 3.46 30.27 14.63
CA TYR A 76 4.07 29.85 13.37
C TYR A 76 4.82 30.99 12.68
N GLY A 77 5.72 30.64 11.76
CA GLY A 77 6.53 31.59 11.00
C GLY A 77 7.43 30.93 9.97
N SER A 78 8.23 31.75 9.28
CA SER A 78 9.11 31.29 8.18
C SER A 78 10.48 30.76 8.65
N THR A 79 10.81 30.90 9.92
CA THR A 79 12.09 30.44 10.51
C THR A 79 11.88 29.96 11.94
N SER A 80 12.74 29.06 12.42
CA SER A 80 12.72 28.57 13.81
C SER A 80 12.95 29.65 14.86
N GLU A 81 13.65 30.74 14.53
CA GLU A 81 13.94 31.82 15.47
C GLU A 81 12.84 32.89 15.54
N ASN A 82 11.87 32.87 14.61
CA ASN A 82 10.85 33.90 14.49
C ASN A 82 9.49 33.31 14.10
N LEU A 83 8.69 32.95 15.12
CA LEU A 83 7.28 32.59 15.01
C LEU A 83 6.43 33.85 15.25
N ASP A 84 6.32 34.72 14.25
CA ASP A 84 5.71 36.06 14.36
C ASP A 84 4.20 36.08 14.20
N SER A 85 3.60 34.93 13.92
CA SER A 85 2.15 34.75 13.73
C SER A 85 1.60 33.72 14.72
N ALA A 86 0.32 33.85 15.08
CA ALA A 86 -0.34 32.94 16.00
C ALA A 86 -1.82 32.73 15.63
N VAL A 87 -2.30 31.50 15.80
CA VAL A 87 -3.73 31.16 15.76
C VAL A 87 -4.15 30.67 17.14
N GLU A 88 -5.17 31.29 17.72
CA GLU A 88 -5.72 30.92 19.02
C GLU A 88 -7.08 30.23 18.86
N ASN A 89 -7.27 29.12 19.58
CA ASN A 89 -8.55 28.46 19.78
C ASN A 89 -8.87 28.41 21.28
N THR A 90 -9.88 29.17 21.69
CA THR A 90 -10.29 29.30 23.10
C THR A 90 -11.22 28.18 23.57
N THR A 91 -11.67 27.30 22.68
CA THR A 91 -12.52 26.17 23.03
C THR A 91 -11.72 25.17 23.85
N LEU A 92 -12.23 24.82 25.04
CA LEU A 92 -11.55 23.86 25.91
C LEU A 92 -11.75 22.43 25.41
N SER A 93 -10.66 21.75 25.09
CA SER A 93 -10.66 20.37 24.61
C SER A 93 -9.47 19.58 25.13
N LYS A 94 -9.54 18.25 25.10
CA LYS A 94 -8.37 17.37 25.24
C LYS A 94 -7.73 17.08 23.88
N GLU A 95 -8.49 17.19 22.80
CA GLU A 95 -8.04 17.06 21.42
C GLU A 95 -8.09 18.42 20.73
N HIS A 96 -6.97 18.86 20.19
CA HIS A 96 -6.85 20.19 19.59
C HIS A 96 -6.65 20.07 18.10
N ARG A 97 -7.43 20.84 17.35
CA ARG A 97 -7.28 21.01 15.90
C ARG A 97 -7.21 22.50 15.64
N VAL A 98 -6.07 22.96 15.15
CA VAL A 98 -5.86 24.36 14.82
C VAL A 98 -5.42 24.48 13.39
N TRP A 99 -6.23 25.19 12.60
CA TRP A 99 -5.94 25.49 11.21
C TRP A 99 -5.08 26.74 11.11
N ILE A 100 -4.00 26.65 10.35
CA ILE A 100 -3.20 27.78 9.89
C ILE A 100 -3.61 28.02 8.44
N ASP A 101 -4.09 29.22 8.13
CA ASP A 101 -4.53 29.62 6.78
C ASP A 101 -3.65 30.77 6.24
N GLY A 102 -3.71 30.99 4.92
CA GLY A 102 -3.02 32.11 4.26
C GLY A 102 -1.52 31.88 4.09
N LEU A 103 -1.09 30.62 4.02
CA LEU A 103 0.28 30.22 3.75
C LEU A 103 0.63 30.39 2.27
N ASP A 104 1.93 30.49 1.99
CA ASP A 104 2.47 30.48 0.62
C ASP A 104 2.76 29.03 0.19
N ALA A 105 2.44 28.69 -1.06
CA ALA A 105 2.67 27.36 -1.64
C ALA A 105 4.18 27.04 -1.74
N GLY A 106 4.54 25.76 -1.55
CA GLY A 106 5.92 25.28 -1.69
C GLY A 106 6.93 25.91 -0.72
N THR A 107 6.50 26.29 0.47
CA THR A 107 7.35 26.92 1.50
C THR A 107 7.46 26.07 2.76
N THR A 108 8.54 26.28 3.52
CA THR A 108 8.68 25.70 4.85
C THR A 108 8.05 26.60 5.90
N VAL A 109 7.17 26.02 6.72
CA VAL A 109 6.48 26.70 7.83
C VAL A 109 6.92 26.06 9.13
N TYR A 110 7.50 26.87 10.02
CA TYR A 110 7.86 26.47 11.38
C TYR A 110 6.67 26.72 12.31
N TYR A 111 6.42 25.81 13.26
CA TYR A 111 5.31 25.93 14.19
C TYR A 111 5.64 25.42 15.60
N GLN A 112 4.88 25.90 16.58
CA GLN A 112 4.93 25.47 17.98
C GLN A 112 3.53 25.46 18.55
N ALA A 113 3.11 24.34 19.15
CA ALA A 113 1.85 24.24 19.85
C ALA A 113 2.01 24.70 21.30
N ILE A 114 0.99 25.40 21.80
CA ILE A 114 0.92 25.88 23.17
C ILE A 114 -0.45 25.54 23.76
N SER A 115 -0.43 24.85 24.89
CA SER A 115 -1.61 24.54 25.70
C SER A 115 -1.27 24.67 27.18
N ASP A 116 -2.15 25.32 27.94
CA ASP A 116 -1.99 25.54 29.39
C ASP A 116 -0.61 26.14 29.78
N GLY A 117 -0.12 27.09 28.97
CA GLY A 117 1.17 27.73 29.17
C GLY A 117 2.40 26.83 28.94
N THR A 118 2.20 25.59 28.50
CA THR A 118 3.28 24.69 28.08
C THR A 118 3.44 24.74 26.58
N SER A 119 4.68 24.82 26.10
CA SER A 119 5.02 24.84 24.68
C SER A 119 5.62 23.49 24.28
N SER A 120 5.28 23.01 23.08
CA SER A 120 6.00 21.92 22.42
C SER A 120 7.40 22.37 21.99
N ASP A 121 8.19 21.44 21.47
CA ASP A 121 9.32 21.79 20.62
C ASP A 121 8.85 22.55 19.36
N ILE A 122 9.79 23.20 18.67
CA ILE A 122 9.53 23.87 17.39
C ILE A 122 9.74 22.85 16.28
N TYR A 123 8.67 22.61 15.52
CA TYR A 123 8.64 21.72 14.37
C TYR A 123 8.49 22.52 13.08
N HIS A 124 8.52 21.85 11.92
CA HIS A 124 8.27 22.50 10.64
C HIS A 124 7.70 21.52 9.62
N PHE A 125 6.97 22.02 8.63
CA PHE A 125 6.47 21.24 7.50
C PHE A 125 6.62 22.01 6.19
N LYS A 126 6.43 21.34 5.05
CA LYS A 126 6.41 21.95 3.71
C LYS A 126 4.96 22.06 3.23
N THR A 127 4.53 23.25 2.82
CA THR A 127 3.24 23.41 2.14
C THR A 127 3.27 22.74 0.78
N GLU A 128 2.10 22.34 0.30
CA GLU A 128 1.94 21.80 -1.06
C GLU A 128 2.50 22.82 -2.08
N PRO A 129 3.36 22.40 -3.02
CA PRO A 129 3.82 23.27 -4.09
C PRO A 129 2.73 23.48 -5.15
N GLU A 130 3.02 24.32 -6.14
CA GLU A 130 2.09 24.50 -7.26
C GLU A 130 1.96 23.22 -8.10
N ASP A 131 0.87 23.11 -8.87
CA ASP A 131 0.63 21.92 -9.70
C ASP A 131 1.78 21.74 -10.71
N GLY A 132 2.35 20.54 -10.75
CA GLY A 132 3.47 20.18 -11.62
C GLY A 132 4.86 20.49 -11.08
N GLU A 133 4.98 21.29 -10.01
CA GLU A 133 6.26 21.53 -9.35
C GLU A 133 6.75 20.28 -8.59
N PRO A 134 8.07 20.05 -8.51
CA PRO A 134 8.61 18.86 -7.86
C PRO A 134 8.23 18.75 -6.38
N PHE A 135 7.81 17.56 -5.96
CA PHE A 135 7.63 17.23 -4.55
C PHE A 135 8.17 15.83 -4.22
N ASN A 136 8.45 15.61 -2.94
CA ASN A 136 8.93 14.36 -2.40
C ASN A 136 7.81 13.65 -1.64
N LEU A 137 7.45 12.46 -2.11
CA LEU A 137 6.54 11.53 -1.46
C LEU A 137 7.34 10.36 -0.88
N VAL A 138 7.04 9.96 0.35
CA VAL A 138 7.52 8.69 0.92
C VAL A 138 6.36 7.72 1.03
N VAL A 139 6.58 6.46 0.63
CA VAL A 139 5.62 5.37 0.78
C VAL A 139 6.27 4.23 1.52
N LEU A 140 5.60 3.76 2.58
CA LEU A 140 5.99 2.60 3.37
C LEU A 140 4.75 1.77 3.71
N SER A 141 4.92 0.53 4.12
CA SER A 141 3.79 -0.31 4.51
C SER A 141 4.21 -1.41 5.46
N ASP A 142 3.21 -1.93 6.18
CA ASP A 142 3.33 -3.02 7.11
C ASP A 142 4.41 -2.65 8.15
N PRO A 143 4.23 -1.58 8.94
CA PRO A 143 5.13 -1.33 10.07
C PRO A 143 4.91 -2.33 11.21
N GLN A 144 3.85 -3.15 11.16
CA GLN A 144 3.41 -4.02 12.25
C GLN A 144 4.56 -4.71 13.00
N PRO A 145 4.46 -4.81 14.34
CA PRO A 145 5.41 -5.60 15.09
C PRO A 145 5.26 -7.08 14.75
N THR A 146 6.32 -7.86 14.97
CA THR A 146 6.14 -9.32 14.97
C THR A 146 5.30 -9.74 16.18
N SER A 147 4.53 -10.82 16.07
CA SER A 147 3.69 -11.29 17.19
C SER A 147 4.47 -11.64 18.47
N ALA A 148 5.80 -11.84 18.38
CA ALA A 148 6.65 -12.07 19.55
C ALA A 148 6.97 -10.80 20.35
N MET A 149 6.78 -9.61 19.76
CA MET A 149 7.05 -8.32 20.40
C MET A 149 5.80 -7.43 20.51
N ALA A 150 4.70 -7.79 19.84
CA ALA A 150 3.45 -7.06 19.92
C ALA A 150 3.01 -6.83 21.39
N PRO A 151 2.55 -5.62 21.76
CA PRO A 151 2.26 -4.48 20.88
C PRO A 151 3.44 -3.52 20.62
N ASP A 152 4.65 -3.80 21.12
CA ASP A 152 5.80 -2.91 20.94
C ASP A 152 6.35 -2.97 19.50
N GLN A 153 6.48 -1.80 18.86
CA GLN A 153 6.98 -1.68 17.49
C GLN A 153 8.45 -2.12 17.33
N SER A 154 8.74 -2.69 16.17
CA SER A 154 10.07 -3.22 15.83
C SER A 154 11.14 -2.12 15.78
N GLN A 155 12.41 -2.50 15.96
CA GLN A 155 13.52 -1.55 15.78
C GLN A 155 13.63 -1.11 14.31
N VAL A 156 13.31 -2.01 13.37
CA VAL A 156 13.29 -1.72 11.93
C VAL A 156 12.36 -0.54 11.63
N PHE A 157 11.13 -0.57 12.15
CA PHE A 157 10.17 0.51 11.90
C PHE A 157 10.65 1.83 12.52
N LYS A 158 11.23 1.79 13.72
CA LYS A 158 11.79 2.97 14.39
C LYS A 158 12.93 3.59 13.56
N ASP A 159 13.83 2.77 13.05
CA ASP A 159 14.97 3.20 12.23
C ASP A 159 14.46 3.80 10.90
N ILE A 160 13.50 3.15 10.24
CA ILE A 160 12.87 3.66 9.01
C ILE A 160 12.20 5.01 9.25
N ILE A 161 11.43 5.18 10.32
CA ILE A 161 10.80 6.49 10.59
C ILE A 161 11.83 7.57 10.88
N ASP A 162 12.92 7.25 11.59
CA ASP A 162 14.01 8.19 11.80
C ASP A 162 14.71 8.58 10.48
N MET A 163 14.81 7.66 9.51
CA MET A 163 15.30 7.94 8.15
C MET A 163 14.32 8.80 7.35
N VAL A 164 13.03 8.42 7.33
CA VAL A 164 11.96 9.15 6.63
C VAL A 164 11.85 10.58 7.12
N ARG A 165 11.92 10.82 8.44
CA ARG A 165 11.96 12.18 8.99
C ARG A 165 13.10 12.99 8.39
N ASN A 166 14.29 12.40 8.24
CA ASN A 166 15.47 13.10 7.72
C ASN A 166 15.40 13.35 6.21
N GLU A 167 14.50 12.70 5.47
CA GLU A 167 14.24 13.04 4.06
C GLU A 167 13.43 14.32 3.88
N GLU A 168 12.79 14.80 4.95
CA GLU A 168 11.86 15.93 4.95
C GLU A 168 10.83 15.87 3.80
N PRO A 169 10.03 14.79 3.73
CA PRO A 169 9.04 14.61 2.67
C PRO A 169 7.94 15.67 2.74
N HIS A 170 7.28 15.89 1.61
CA HIS A 170 6.06 16.71 1.55
C HIS A 170 4.84 15.91 1.99
N LEU A 171 4.86 14.60 1.75
CA LEU A 171 3.76 13.69 1.97
C LEU A 171 4.28 12.31 2.36
N ILE A 172 3.61 11.64 3.29
CA ILE A 172 3.88 10.25 3.66
C ILE A 172 2.61 9.43 3.44
N LEU A 173 2.75 8.30 2.76
CA LEU A 173 1.69 7.32 2.55
C LEU A 173 2.04 6.00 3.23
N ILE A 174 1.10 5.43 3.98
CA ILE A 174 1.30 4.18 4.72
C ILE A 174 0.25 3.15 4.30
N LEU A 175 0.69 2.00 3.77
CA LEU A 175 -0.23 1.10 3.03
C LEU A 175 -0.92 0.02 3.89
N GLY A 176 -1.19 0.30 5.17
CA GLY A 176 -1.88 -0.61 6.10
C GLY A 176 -0.96 -1.48 6.95
N ASP A 177 -1.59 -2.28 7.81
CA ASP A 177 -0.98 -3.18 8.80
C ASP A 177 -0.07 -2.45 9.79
N TYR A 178 -0.68 -1.54 10.54
CA TYR A 178 -0.04 -0.70 11.56
C TYR A 178 0.28 -1.47 12.84
N VAL A 179 -0.61 -2.41 13.19
CA VAL A 179 -0.59 -3.21 14.41
C VAL A 179 -0.50 -4.70 14.06
N ASP A 180 -0.14 -5.56 15.02
CA ASP A 180 -0.03 -7.02 14.76
C ASP A 180 -1.37 -7.74 14.87
N GLN A 181 -2.31 -7.24 15.66
CA GLN A 181 -3.65 -7.80 15.81
C GLN A 181 -4.46 -6.89 16.74
N LEU A 182 -5.78 -6.87 16.53
CA LEU A 182 -6.73 -6.22 17.42
C LEU A 182 -7.65 -7.25 18.07
N SER A 183 -8.21 -6.89 19.21
CA SER A 183 -9.16 -7.68 19.99
C SER A 183 -10.59 -7.18 19.77
N ASP A 184 -11.49 -8.09 19.44
CA ASP A 184 -12.95 -7.83 19.37
C ASP A 184 -13.56 -7.49 20.75
N THR A 185 -12.84 -7.71 21.85
CA THR A 185 -13.40 -7.66 23.21
C THR A 185 -12.58 -6.85 24.21
N ASP A 186 -11.42 -6.33 23.80
CA ASP A 186 -10.50 -5.60 24.67
C ASP A 186 -10.04 -4.31 23.99
N GLU A 187 -10.88 -3.28 24.11
CA GLU A 187 -10.60 -1.93 23.60
C GLU A 187 -9.30 -1.36 24.18
N SER A 188 -9.01 -1.62 25.46
CA SER A 188 -7.78 -1.11 26.10
C SER A 188 -6.50 -1.70 25.49
N TYR A 189 -6.56 -2.94 25.00
CA TYR A 189 -5.46 -3.53 24.24
C TYR A 189 -5.33 -2.89 22.85
N ASN A 190 -6.44 -2.59 22.19
CA ASN A 190 -6.45 -1.93 20.87
C ASN A 190 -5.85 -0.52 20.99
N ASP A 191 -6.27 0.26 21.99
CA ASP A 191 -5.70 1.58 22.29
C ASP A 191 -4.20 1.50 22.51
N LEU A 192 -3.73 0.49 23.25
CA LEU A 192 -2.31 0.27 23.48
C LEU A 192 -1.57 -0.02 22.18
N CYS A 193 -2.13 -0.83 21.28
CA CYS A 193 -1.52 -1.15 19.99
C CYS A 193 -1.37 0.11 19.11
N TRP A 194 -2.44 0.89 18.96
CA TRP A 194 -2.43 2.12 18.19
C TRP A 194 -1.50 3.17 18.80
N ASN A 195 -1.51 3.33 20.12
CA ASN A 195 -0.58 4.23 20.80
C ASN A 195 0.88 3.83 20.56
N LYS A 196 1.21 2.53 20.58
CA LYS A 196 2.58 2.07 20.31
C LYS A 196 3.03 2.36 18.88
N TYR A 197 2.12 2.28 17.92
CA TYR A 197 2.35 2.72 16.55
C TYR A 197 2.56 4.24 16.46
N LEU A 198 1.61 5.03 16.97
CA LEU A 198 1.63 6.50 16.92
C LEU A 198 2.87 7.10 17.60
N ASN A 199 3.30 6.54 18.73
CA ASN A 199 4.54 6.93 19.41
C ASN A 199 5.79 6.86 18.53
N VAL A 200 5.79 6.00 17.51
CA VAL A 200 6.89 5.89 16.55
C VAL A 200 6.62 6.79 15.35
N SER A 201 5.43 6.70 14.71
CA SER A 201 5.13 7.42 13.47
C SER A 201 5.06 8.94 13.65
N ASP A 202 4.58 9.44 14.79
CA ASP A 202 4.45 10.89 15.03
C ASP A 202 5.82 11.61 14.99
N LYS A 203 6.95 10.90 15.19
CA LYS A 203 8.30 11.46 14.96
C LYS A 203 8.48 12.05 13.56
N ALA A 204 7.83 11.47 12.56
CA ALA A 204 7.77 12.01 11.20
C ALA A 204 6.50 12.83 10.97
N GLY A 205 5.39 12.51 11.65
CA GLY A 205 4.13 13.27 11.63
C GLY A 205 4.25 14.72 12.13
N HIS A 206 5.28 15.06 12.90
CA HIS A 206 5.62 16.45 13.23
C HIS A 206 6.10 17.26 12.01
N TYR A 207 6.52 16.59 10.92
CA TYR A 207 7.19 17.23 9.80
C TYR A 207 6.47 17.06 8.45
N ALA A 208 5.62 16.05 8.31
CA ALA A 208 4.86 15.80 7.09
C ALA A 208 3.50 15.15 7.39
N PRO A 209 2.45 15.49 6.62
CA PRO A 209 1.15 14.83 6.74
C PRO A 209 1.24 13.35 6.33
N MET A 210 0.57 12.51 7.10
CA MET A 210 0.47 11.07 6.87
C MET A 210 -0.94 10.70 6.43
N TYR A 211 -1.05 10.02 5.29
CA TYR A 211 -2.26 9.35 4.87
C TYR A 211 -2.00 7.86 4.80
N GLY A 212 -3.04 7.07 4.94
CA GLY A 212 -2.92 5.64 5.02
C GLY A 212 -4.18 4.94 4.58
N VAL A 213 -4.02 3.68 4.17
CA VAL A 213 -5.14 2.76 3.90
C VAL A 213 -5.21 1.76 5.05
N ILE A 214 -6.37 1.14 5.23
CA ILE A 214 -6.57 0.12 6.25
C ILE A 214 -6.04 -1.24 5.78
N GLY A 215 -5.29 -1.93 6.63
CA GLY A 215 -4.80 -3.30 6.41
C GLY A 215 -5.55 -4.34 7.22
N ASN A 216 -5.34 -5.62 6.93
CA ASN A 216 -6.15 -6.69 7.52
C ASN A 216 -5.89 -6.85 9.02
N HIS A 217 -4.70 -6.47 9.51
CA HIS A 217 -4.37 -6.49 10.93
C HIS A 217 -4.97 -5.33 11.72
N ASP A 218 -5.45 -4.30 11.02
CA ASP A 218 -5.99 -3.08 11.61
C ASP A 218 -7.49 -3.17 11.90
N THR A 219 -8.09 -4.35 11.62
CA THR A 219 -9.53 -4.55 11.67
C THR A 219 -10.01 -5.33 12.90
N ILE A 220 -11.24 -5.04 13.32
CA ILE A 220 -12.02 -5.87 14.23
C ILE A 220 -13.31 -6.37 13.56
N SER A 221 -14.02 -7.29 14.19
CA SER A 221 -15.27 -7.82 13.67
C SER A 221 -16.43 -6.81 13.81
N GLY A 222 -17.30 -6.75 12.79
CA GLY A 222 -18.59 -6.07 12.87
C GLY A 222 -18.57 -4.64 12.33
N GLU A 223 -19.52 -3.82 12.79
CA GLU A 223 -19.74 -2.44 12.29
C GLU A 223 -18.58 -1.49 12.64
N HIS A 224 -17.79 -1.83 13.67
CA HIS A 224 -16.66 -1.05 14.18
C HIS A 224 -15.31 -1.48 13.59
N TYR A 225 -15.31 -2.19 12.45
CA TYR A 225 -14.11 -2.84 11.92
C TYR A 225 -12.92 -1.88 11.67
N ALA A 226 -13.17 -0.58 11.50
CA ALA A 226 -12.15 0.40 11.16
C ALA A 226 -11.92 1.48 12.23
N ASP A 227 -12.57 1.39 13.40
CA ASP A 227 -12.61 2.49 14.38
C ASP A 227 -11.21 2.97 14.78
N GLY A 228 -10.32 2.05 15.16
CA GLY A 228 -8.96 2.41 15.58
C GLY A 228 -8.12 3.03 14.46
N PHE A 229 -8.34 2.61 13.22
CA PHE A 229 -7.69 3.20 12.04
C PHE A 229 -8.19 4.63 11.79
N LEU A 230 -9.51 4.83 11.80
CA LEU A 230 -10.13 6.15 11.60
C LEU A 230 -9.74 7.13 12.71
N GLU A 231 -9.63 6.66 13.95
CA GLU A 231 -9.18 7.46 15.09
C GLU A 231 -7.69 7.84 15.01
N ALA A 232 -6.82 6.92 14.57
CA ALA A 232 -5.38 7.17 14.51
C ALA A 232 -5.02 8.21 13.42
N PHE A 233 -5.69 8.12 12.27
CA PHE A 233 -5.33 8.88 11.09
C PHE A 233 -6.18 10.11 10.86
N GLN A 234 -7.44 10.13 11.32
CA GLN A 234 -8.32 11.30 11.30
C GLN A 234 -8.35 12.02 9.94
N GLN A 235 -8.23 11.24 8.86
CA GLN A 235 -8.05 11.76 7.50
C GLN A 235 -9.33 12.47 7.04
N TYR A 236 -9.17 13.65 6.42
CA TYR A 236 -10.18 14.36 5.63
C TYR A 236 -11.65 14.27 6.13
N GLY A 237 -11.96 14.85 7.28
CA GLY A 237 -13.33 15.28 7.61
C GLY A 237 -14.45 14.24 7.50
N GLY A 238 -14.16 12.93 7.61
CA GLY A 238 -15.17 11.89 7.48
C GLY A 238 -14.76 10.52 8.05
N ASP A 239 -15.78 9.70 8.29
CA ASP A 239 -15.70 8.33 8.83
C ASP A 239 -15.48 7.28 7.72
N SER A 240 -14.75 7.62 6.64
CA SER A 240 -14.57 6.75 5.47
C SER A 240 -13.18 6.16 5.41
N THR A 241 -13.09 4.87 5.05
CA THR A 241 -11.84 4.13 4.86
C THR A 241 -11.29 4.21 3.44
N TYR A 242 -12.04 4.81 2.51
CA TYR A 242 -11.64 5.09 1.14
C TYR A 242 -12.07 6.51 0.74
N PHE A 243 -11.19 7.23 0.03
CA PHE A 243 -11.39 8.60 -0.42
C PHE A 243 -10.30 8.98 -1.44
N SER A 244 -10.38 10.18 -2.00
CA SER A 244 -9.35 10.72 -2.88
C SER A 244 -9.02 12.17 -2.54
N PHE A 245 -7.84 12.61 -2.96
CA PHE A 245 -7.40 13.99 -2.89
C PHE A 245 -6.40 14.32 -3.99
N ASP A 246 -6.28 15.60 -4.31
CA ASP A 246 -5.25 16.09 -5.22
C ASP A 246 -4.11 16.73 -4.41
N TYR A 247 -2.89 16.55 -4.87
CA TYR A 247 -1.70 17.19 -4.30
C TYR A 247 -0.68 17.48 -5.41
N ALA A 248 -0.30 18.75 -5.57
CA ALA A 248 0.68 19.21 -6.56
C ALA A 248 0.42 18.72 -8.00
N GLY A 249 -0.87 18.64 -8.39
CA GLY A 249 -1.29 18.19 -9.73
C GLY A 249 -1.38 16.66 -9.90
N VAL A 250 -1.17 15.88 -8.83
CA VAL A 250 -1.33 14.42 -8.81
C VAL A 250 -2.63 14.06 -8.09
N HIS A 251 -3.38 13.11 -8.65
CA HIS A 251 -4.57 12.56 -8.01
C HIS A 251 -4.24 11.28 -7.23
N PHE A 252 -4.59 11.25 -5.95
CA PHE A 252 -4.40 10.11 -5.05
C PHE A 252 -5.75 9.50 -4.68
N THR A 253 -5.93 8.21 -4.92
CA THR A 253 -7.12 7.44 -4.55
C THR A 253 -6.74 6.36 -3.54
N LEU A 254 -7.32 6.42 -2.34
CA LEU A 254 -7.14 5.46 -1.26
C LEU A 254 -8.33 4.50 -1.22
N LEU A 255 -8.05 3.21 -1.29
CA LEU A 255 -9.02 2.12 -1.30
C LEU A 255 -8.93 1.28 -0.03
N ASP A 256 -10.07 0.68 0.34
CA ASP A 256 -10.19 -0.27 1.44
C ASP A 256 -10.35 -1.68 0.88
N SER A 257 -9.30 -2.50 1.01
CA SER A 257 -9.35 -3.92 0.61
C SER A 257 -9.88 -4.87 1.69
N GLU A 258 -10.24 -4.34 2.86
CA GLU A 258 -10.60 -5.10 4.07
C GLU A 258 -12.05 -4.93 4.52
N MET A 259 -12.82 -4.11 3.79
CA MET A 259 -14.26 -3.95 4.00
C MET A 259 -14.95 -5.28 4.29
N PRO A 260 -15.79 -5.35 5.35
CA PRO A 260 -16.58 -6.53 5.65
C PRO A 260 -17.32 -7.07 4.42
N GLU A 261 -17.26 -8.39 4.21
CA GLU A 261 -17.82 -9.13 3.05
C GLU A 261 -17.06 -8.97 1.72
N TYR A 262 -16.13 -8.01 1.65
CA TYR A 262 -15.33 -7.71 0.46
C TYR A 262 -13.82 -7.85 0.71
N GLN A 263 -13.38 -8.55 1.76
CA GLN A 263 -11.95 -8.75 2.02
C GLN A 263 -11.21 -9.33 0.80
N GLY A 264 -10.15 -8.64 0.40
CA GLY A 264 -9.37 -8.92 -0.81
C GLY A 264 -10.12 -8.65 -2.11
N ARG A 265 -11.08 -7.70 -2.13
CA ARG A 265 -11.88 -7.35 -3.31
C ARG A 265 -12.26 -5.86 -3.30
N ILE A 266 -12.05 -5.18 -4.42
CA ILE A 266 -12.64 -3.84 -4.67
C ILE A 266 -13.92 -4.04 -5.49
N SER A 267 -15.06 -4.02 -4.80
CA SER A 267 -16.36 -4.41 -5.34
C SER A 267 -17.50 -3.60 -4.70
N GLY A 268 -18.71 -3.74 -5.26
CA GLY A 268 -19.90 -3.06 -4.75
C GLY A 268 -19.80 -1.53 -4.84
N GLU A 269 -20.30 -0.85 -3.81
CA GLU A 269 -20.34 0.62 -3.76
C GLU A 269 -18.95 1.26 -3.88
N GLN A 270 -17.92 0.66 -3.30
CA GLN A 270 -16.55 1.17 -3.40
C GLN A 270 -16.02 1.12 -4.84
N TYR A 271 -16.35 0.06 -5.59
CA TYR A 271 -15.96 -0.03 -7.00
C TYR A 271 -16.70 1.01 -7.85
N ASP A 272 -18.01 1.20 -7.63
CA ASP A 272 -18.79 2.20 -8.36
C ASP A 272 -18.31 3.63 -8.03
N TRP A 273 -17.94 3.88 -6.76
CA TRP A 273 -17.30 5.12 -6.34
C TRP A 273 -15.96 5.33 -7.05
N LEU A 274 -15.09 4.30 -7.11
CA LEU A 274 -13.78 4.37 -7.76
C LEU A 274 -13.90 4.68 -9.27
N VAL A 275 -14.88 4.08 -9.96
CA VAL A 275 -15.15 4.42 -11.37
C VAL A 275 -15.47 5.90 -11.49
N ASN A 276 -16.38 6.41 -10.65
CA ASN A 276 -16.76 7.81 -10.66
C ASN A 276 -15.58 8.74 -10.29
N ASP A 277 -14.75 8.36 -9.33
CA ASP A 277 -13.55 9.11 -8.93
C ASP A 277 -12.60 9.30 -10.13
N LEU A 278 -12.23 8.20 -10.79
CA LEU A 278 -11.34 8.20 -11.94
C LEU A 278 -11.94 8.83 -13.21
N GLU A 279 -13.28 8.84 -13.35
CA GLU A 279 -13.98 9.53 -14.44
C GLU A 279 -14.00 11.06 -14.28
N ASN A 280 -13.98 11.56 -13.04
CA ASN A 280 -14.17 12.98 -12.75
C ASN A 280 -12.88 13.75 -12.47
N THR A 281 -11.75 13.07 -12.26
CA THR A 281 -10.44 13.73 -12.15
C THR A 281 -9.88 14.12 -13.52
N ASP A 282 -9.31 15.32 -13.61
CA ASP A 282 -8.60 15.82 -14.80
C ASP A 282 -7.08 15.69 -14.69
N LYS A 283 -6.57 15.13 -13.59
CA LYS A 283 -5.13 14.95 -13.38
C LYS A 283 -4.55 13.87 -14.28
N GLU A 284 -3.38 14.15 -14.86
CA GLU A 284 -2.69 13.20 -15.73
C GLU A 284 -2.04 12.07 -14.92
N ILE A 285 -1.39 12.42 -13.80
CA ILE A 285 -0.76 11.47 -12.89
C ILE A 285 -1.79 11.01 -11.85
N LYS A 286 -2.03 9.70 -11.76
CA LYS A 286 -2.99 9.09 -10.84
C LYS A 286 -2.37 7.93 -10.07
N PHE A 287 -2.36 8.04 -8.75
CA PHE A 287 -1.87 7.02 -7.84
C PHE A 287 -3.07 6.40 -7.13
N VAL A 288 -3.27 5.11 -7.33
CA VAL A 288 -4.28 4.34 -6.60
C VAL A 288 -3.56 3.49 -5.58
N MET A 289 -4.11 3.36 -4.39
CA MET A 289 -3.46 2.61 -3.32
C MET A 289 -4.49 1.82 -2.52
N GLY A 290 -4.10 0.63 -2.08
CA GLY A 290 -4.89 -0.25 -1.23
C GLY A 290 -3.95 -1.24 -0.55
N HIS A 291 -4.38 -1.85 0.56
CA HIS A 291 -3.46 -2.69 1.33
C HIS A 291 -3.05 -3.96 0.57
N GLN A 292 -4.01 -4.69 -0.04
CA GLN A 292 -3.71 -5.95 -0.72
C GLN A 292 -3.23 -5.76 -2.18
N PRO A 293 -2.14 -6.43 -2.60
CA PRO A 293 -1.62 -6.35 -3.97
C PRO A 293 -2.49 -7.08 -4.99
N MET A 294 -2.58 -6.52 -6.20
CA MET A 294 -3.23 -7.16 -7.37
C MET A 294 -2.45 -8.35 -7.93
N TYR A 295 -1.13 -8.31 -7.73
CA TYR A 295 -0.18 -9.33 -8.14
C TYR A 295 0.77 -9.61 -6.97
N PRO A 296 0.44 -10.50 -6.03
CA PRO A 296 1.37 -10.94 -4.97
C PRO A 296 2.38 -12.00 -5.48
N VAL A 297 3.58 -12.06 -4.90
CA VAL A 297 4.60 -13.12 -5.14
C VAL A 297 4.59 -14.20 -4.08
N SER A 298 4.39 -13.86 -2.82
CA SER A 298 4.33 -14.84 -1.73
C SER A 298 2.88 -15.14 -1.36
N ALA A 299 2.04 -14.11 -1.21
CA ALA A 299 0.60 -14.24 -0.92
C ALA A 299 -0.29 -14.64 -2.13
N ILE A 300 0.22 -15.44 -3.09
CA ILE A 300 -0.53 -15.84 -4.30
C ILE A 300 -1.82 -16.58 -3.96
N GLY A 301 -2.95 -16.03 -4.43
CA GLY A 301 -4.30 -16.56 -4.20
C GLY A 301 -4.89 -16.15 -2.86
N SER A 302 -4.20 -15.29 -2.10
CA SER A 302 -4.62 -14.79 -0.79
C SER A 302 -4.77 -13.27 -0.75
N SER A 303 -4.50 -12.57 -1.87
CA SER A 303 -4.71 -11.13 -2.00
C SER A 303 -5.86 -10.82 -2.98
N LEU A 304 -5.86 -9.64 -3.63
CA LEU A 304 -6.84 -9.31 -4.68
C LEU A 304 -6.85 -10.36 -5.82
N ASP A 305 -5.75 -11.09 -6.04
CA ASP A 305 -5.64 -12.15 -7.04
C ASP A 305 -6.43 -13.42 -6.71
N ARG A 306 -6.98 -13.54 -5.48
CA ARG A 306 -7.92 -14.60 -5.07
C ARG A 306 -9.14 -14.62 -5.98
N ASN A 307 -9.65 -13.45 -6.39
CA ASN A 307 -10.71 -13.32 -7.39
C ASN A 307 -10.17 -12.66 -8.67
N ARG A 308 -9.59 -13.49 -9.55
CA ARG A 308 -8.96 -13.03 -10.79
C ARG A 308 -9.90 -12.27 -11.72
N THR A 309 -11.19 -12.58 -11.72
CA THR A 309 -12.17 -11.87 -12.56
C THR A 309 -12.29 -10.42 -12.11
N GLU A 310 -12.41 -10.18 -10.81
CA GLU A 310 -12.48 -8.83 -10.25
C GLU A 310 -11.14 -8.10 -10.33
N ARG A 311 -10.03 -8.79 -10.06
CA ARG A 311 -8.68 -8.20 -10.25
C ARG A 311 -8.45 -7.79 -11.70
N ASN A 312 -8.85 -8.60 -12.67
CA ASN A 312 -8.73 -8.25 -14.09
C ASN A 312 -9.64 -7.06 -14.44
N ARG A 313 -10.87 -7.00 -13.89
CA ARG A 313 -11.77 -5.87 -14.08
C ARG A 313 -11.15 -4.57 -13.55
N LEU A 314 -10.57 -4.62 -12.35
CA LEU A 314 -9.87 -3.48 -11.74
C LEU A 314 -8.66 -3.05 -12.57
N GLN A 315 -7.87 -4.01 -13.07
CA GLN A 315 -6.74 -3.74 -13.96
C GLN A 315 -7.21 -3.03 -15.24
N SER A 316 -8.30 -3.48 -15.86
CA SER A 316 -8.86 -2.84 -17.05
C SER A 316 -9.35 -1.42 -16.78
N LEU A 317 -9.96 -1.18 -15.61
CA LEU A 317 -10.33 0.18 -15.20
C LEU A 317 -9.09 1.09 -15.08
N PHE A 318 -8.02 0.59 -14.46
CA PHE A 318 -6.77 1.34 -14.33
C PHE A 318 -6.13 1.65 -15.69
N GLU A 319 -6.16 0.71 -16.63
CA GLU A 319 -5.71 0.93 -18.01
C GLU A 319 -6.57 1.97 -18.75
N GLU A 320 -7.91 1.88 -18.63
CA GLU A 320 -8.85 2.80 -19.29
C GLU A 320 -8.72 4.25 -18.82
N HIS A 321 -8.39 4.45 -17.54
CA HIS A 321 -8.26 5.77 -16.92
C HIS A 321 -6.80 6.27 -16.84
N ASN A 322 -5.85 5.56 -17.45
CA ASN A 322 -4.42 5.87 -17.42
C ASN A 322 -3.89 6.05 -15.98
N VAL A 323 -4.24 5.11 -15.09
CA VAL A 323 -3.66 5.08 -13.74
C VAL A 323 -2.16 4.85 -13.83
N THR A 324 -1.39 5.72 -13.19
CA THR A 324 0.07 5.71 -13.24
C THR A 324 0.64 4.58 -12.39
N ALA A 325 0.17 4.47 -11.15
CA ALA A 325 0.65 3.46 -10.21
C ALA A 325 -0.46 2.91 -9.32
N TYR A 326 -0.41 1.61 -9.04
CA TYR A 326 -1.10 0.95 -7.94
C TYR A 326 -0.07 0.58 -6.85
N LEU A 327 -0.25 1.12 -5.65
CA LEU A 327 0.65 0.92 -4.52
C LEU A 327 -0.01 0.01 -3.47
N ALA A 328 0.72 -1.00 -2.98
CA ALA A 328 0.21 -1.94 -1.98
C ALA A 328 1.23 -2.40 -0.91
N GLY A 329 0.71 -2.94 0.18
CA GLY A 329 1.41 -3.59 1.28
C GLY A 329 1.25 -5.12 1.27
N HIS A 330 1.00 -5.70 2.44
CA HIS A 330 0.51 -7.06 2.73
C HIS A 330 1.49 -8.21 2.42
N ASP A 331 2.06 -8.24 1.21
CA ASP A 331 2.98 -9.27 0.80
C ASP A 331 4.40 -8.82 1.18
N HIS A 332 4.88 -9.22 2.37
CA HIS A 332 6.08 -8.72 3.09
C HIS A 332 7.41 -8.84 2.31
N VAL A 333 7.51 -8.14 1.19
CA VAL A 333 8.60 -8.03 0.25
C VAL A 333 8.54 -6.67 -0.45
N PHE A 334 9.66 -6.27 -1.04
CA PHE A 334 9.65 -5.30 -2.13
C PHE A 334 9.31 -6.01 -3.44
N GLN A 335 8.40 -5.43 -4.21
CA GLN A 335 8.19 -5.82 -5.58
C GLN A 335 7.78 -4.64 -6.45
N ARG A 336 8.36 -4.57 -7.65
CA ARG A 336 7.91 -3.68 -8.71
C ARG A 336 7.68 -4.47 -10.00
N LEU A 337 6.58 -4.16 -10.68
CA LEU A 337 6.25 -4.65 -12.02
C LEU A 337 5.40 -3.62 -12.75
N THR A 338 5.33 -3.72 -14.07
CA THR A 338 4.37 -2.93 -14.85
C THR A 338 3.45 -3.89 -15.58
N VAL A 339 2.13 -3.65 -15.54
CA VAL A 339 1.14 -4.39 -16.35
C VAL A 339 0.43 -3.42 -17.26
N ASN A 340 0.65 -3.57 -18.57
CA ASN A 340 -0.06 -2.82 -19.59
C ASN A 340 -0.07 -1.30 -19.34
N GLY A 341 1.06 -0.73 -18.95
CA GLY A 341 1.24 0.70 -18.67
C GLY A 341 1.03 1.11 -17.21
N VAL A 342 0.42 0.26 -16.38
CA VAL A 342 0.19 0.56 -14.96
C VAL A 342 1.34 0.01 -14.12
N LEU A 343 2.05 0.87 -13.39
CA LEU A 343 3.08 0.47 -12.44
C LEU A 343 2.41 -0.16 -11.21
N HIS A 344 2.82 -1.34 -10.78
CA HIS A 344 2.41 -1.92 -9.49
C HIS A 344 3.63 -2.03 -8.59
N VAL A 345 3.52 -1.46 -7.39
CA VAL A 345 4.57 -1.53 -6.37
C VAL A 345 4.00 -2.11 -5.09
N THR A 346 4.63 -3.19 -4.61
CA THR A 346 4.42 -3.71 -3.26
C THR A 346 5.62 -3.30 -2.40
N THR A 347 5.36 -2.58 -1.30
CA THR A 347 6.40 -2.01 -0.42
C THR A 347 6.17 -2.36 1.05
N ALA A 348 5.99 -3.66 1.34
CA ALA A 348 5.63 -4.20 2.66
C ALA A 348 6.85 -4.54 3.54
N GLY A 349 7.81 -3.62 3.59
CA GLY A 349 9.13 -3.85 4.20
C GLY A 349 9.36 -3.16 5.54
N ALA A 350 8.40 -2.42 6.10
CA ALA A 350 8.67 -1.43 7.14
C ALA A 350 8.82 -2.02 8.56
N GLY A 351 8.42 -3.26 8.80
CA GLY A 351 8.44 -3.84 10.15
C GLY A 351 8.40 -5.37 10.27
N PRO A 352 7.58 -6.12 9.53
CA PRO A 352 7.26 -7.49 9.88
C PRO A 352 8.38 -8.44 9.48
N LYS A 353 8.19 -9.70 9.85
CA LYS A 353 9.00 -10.76 9.26
C LYS A 353 8.75 -10.83 7.75
N LEU A 354 9.82 -10.66 6.98
CA LEU A 354 9.83 -10.72 5.52
C LEU A 354 9.56 -12.13 5.00
N TYR A 355 8.91 -12.21 3.83
CA TYR A 355 8.68 -13.46 3.11
C TYR A 355 9.84 -13.73 2.16
N SER A 356 10.57 -14.83 2.38
CA SER A 356 11.63 -15.21 1.46
C SER A 356 11.02 -15.78 0.18
N THR A 357 11.36 -15.17 -0.96
CA THR A 357 10.83 -15.57 -2.26
C THR A 357 11.96 -15.90 -3.24
N PRO A 358 11.74 -16.79 -4.21
CA PRO A 358 12.71 -17.04 -5.28
C PRO A 358 13.00 -15.82 -6.17
N TRP A 359 12.17 -14.78 -6.09
CA TRP A 359 12.29 -13.56 -6.88
C TRP A 359 13.08 -12.45 -6.17
N GLY A 360 13.52 -12.69 -4.93
CA GLY A 360 14.12 -11.68 -4.06
C GLY A 360 13.08 -10.75 -3.45
N GLY A 361 13.47 -9.52 -3.12
CA GLY A 361 12.60 -8.54 -2.48
C GLY A 361 12.47 -8.69 -0.97
N ASP A 362 13.07 -9.73 -0.37
CA ASP A 362 13.05 -10.00 1.06
C ASP A 362 14.09 -9.17 1.83
N PHE A 363 13.93 -7.84 1.79
CA PHE A 363 14.69 -6.88 2.58
C PHE A 363 13.79 -5.77 3.14
N HIS A 364 14.19 -5.21 4.28
CA HIS A 364 13.48 -4.09 4.91
C HIS A 364 13.76 -2.79 4.18
N HIS A 365 12.72 -2.00 3.95
CA HIS A 365 12.80 -0.80 3.13
C HIS A 365 11.60 0.14 3.33
N TYR A 366 11.74 1.35 2.79
CA TYR A 366 10.66 2.22 2.34
C TYR A 366 10.94 2.66 0.89
N THR A 367 10.01 3.35 0.26
CA THR A 367 10.23 3.96 -1.06
C THR A 367 10.10 5.48 -0.97
N ARG A 368 10.96 6.19 -1.69
CA ARG A 368 10.86 7.63 -1.90
C ARG A 368 10.60 7.92 -3.35
N TRP A 369 9.81 8.95 -3.60
CA TRP A 369 9.28 9.32 -4.91
C TRP A 369 9.48 10.81 -5.10
N ASN A 370 10.34 11.20 -6.05
CA ASN A 370 10.41 12.57 -6.53
C ASN A 370 9.47 12.69 -7.74
N ILE A 371 8.44 13.51 -7.62
CA ILE A 371 7.35 13.61 -8.60
C ILE A 371 7.26 15.04 -9.11
N SER A 372 7.15 15.19 -10.43
CA SER A 372 6.88 16.43 -11.15
C SER A 372 5.93 16.15 -12.34
N ASP A 373 5.53 17.19 -13.08
CA ASP A 373 4.77 17.01 -14.32
C ASP A 373 5.53 16.26 -15.42
N ALA A 374 6.87 16.33 -15.40
CA ALA A 374 7.73 15.77 -16.43
C ALA A 374 8.21 14.35 -16.11
N GLU A 375 8.46 14.06 -14.85
CA GLU A 375 9.12 12.82 -14.41
C GLU A 375 8.68 12.39 -13.01
N ILE A 376 8.59 11.07 -12.83
CA ILE A 376 8.48 10.41 -11.53
C ILE A 376 9.72 9.52 -11.34
N GLN A 377 10.51 9.78 -10.31
CA GLN A 377 11.63 8.94 -9.90
C GLN A 377 11.30 8.24 -8.59
N MET A 378 11.29 6.91 -8.59
CA MET A 378 11.14 6.07 -7.41
C MET A 378 12.48 5.47 -7.04
N GLU A 379 12.85 5.55 -5.77
CA GLU A 379 13.97 4.82 -5.18
C GLU A 379 13.50 4.02 -3.96
N THR A 380 13.92 2.77 -3.87
CA THR A 380 13.69 1.89 -2.73
C THR A 380 14.90 1.95 -1.82
N ILE A 381 14.71 2.46 -0.61
CA ILE A 381 15.78 2.70 0.36
C ILE A 381 15.75 1.60 1.40
N ASN A 382 16.86 0.88 1.57
CA ASN A 382 16.99 -0.14 2.61
C ASN A 382 17.29 0.48 3.99
N THR A 383 17.40 -0.33 5.04
CA THR A 383 17.68 0.17 6.40
C THR A 383 19.12 0.62 6.66
N ASP A 384 20.04 0.46 5.71
CA ASP A 384 21.39 1.03 5.79
C ASP A 384 21.55 2.35 5.01
N GLY A 385 20.48 2.78 4.31
CA GLY A 385 20.41 4.02 3.54
C GLY A 385 20.84 3.88 2.09
N GLU A 386 21.23 2.69 1.63
CA GLU A 386 21.52 2.43 0.22
C GLU A 386 20.24 2.25 -0.61
N VAL A 387 20.34 2.65 -1.89
CA VAL A 387 19.30 2.43 -2.89
C VAL A 387 19.36 0.97 -3.32
N ALA A 388 18.33 0.19 -2.96
CA ALA A 388 18.21 -1.22 -3.30
C ALA A 388 17.59 -1.44 -4.69
N ALA A 389 16.76 -0.51 -5.15
CA ALA A 389 16.15 -0.50 -6.47
C ALA A 389 15.71 0.92 -6.84
N ASP A 390 15.62 1.20 -8.14
CA ASP A 390 15.13 2.46 -8.68
C ASP A 390 14.24 2.22 -9.92
N TYR A 391 13.36 3.17 -10.22
CA TYR A 391 12.51 3.15 -11.40
C TYR A 391 12.08 4.58 -11.77
N ALA A 392 11.98 4.89 -13.06
CA ALA A 392 11.53 6.19 -13.53
C ALA A 392 10.36 6.07 -14.51
N LEU A 393 9.45 7.05 -14.46
CA LEU A 393 8.43 7.28 -15.47
C LEU A 393 8.62 8.67 -16.10
N PRO A 394 8.47 8.82 -17.44
CA PRO A 394 8.19 7.75 -18.40
C PRO A 394 9.36 6.75 -18.50
N TYR A 395 9.03 5.47 -18.65
CA TYR A 395 10.04 4.41 -18.74
C TYR A 395 10.69 4.44 -20.12
N GLU A 396 12.00 4.70 -20.15
CA GLU A 396 12.81 4.63 -21.37
C GLU A 396 13.48 3.26 -21.48
N GLY A 397 12.78 2.28 -22.05
CA GLY A 397 13.36 0.95 -22.25
C GLY A 397 12.51 -0.01 -23.05
N SER A 398 13.05 -1.22 -23.18
CA SER A 398 12.39 -2.38 -23.80
C SER A 398 11.18 -2.85 -23.00
N ILE A 399 10.19 -3.45 -23.67
CA ILE A 399 9.08 -4.13 -22.97
C ILE A 399 9.63 -5.09 -21.91
N GLU A 400 9.24 -4.87 -20.66
CA GLU A 400 9.54 -5.80 -19.59
C GLU A 400 8.59 -6.99 -19.69
N ILE A 401 9.16 -8.20 -19.69
CA ILE A 401 8.41 -9.45 -19.70
C ILE A 401 8.60 -10.12 -18.34
N ALA A 402 7.51 -10.28 -17.60
CA ALA A 402 7.52 -10.85 -16.25
C ALA A 402 6.75 -12.18 -16.19
N LEU A 403 7.38 -13.20 -15.60
CA LEU A 403 6.75 -14.48 -15.29
C LEU A 403 6.37 -14.52 -13.81
N ARG A 404 5.08 -14.72 -13.56
CA ARG A 404 4.51 -14.59 -12.20
C ARG A 404 4.25 -15.88 -11.47
N ARG A 405 4.24 -17.03 -12.15
CA ARG A 405 3.87 -18.29 -11.52
C ARG A 405 4.85 -19.40 -11.87
N PHE A 406 5.48 -19.94 -10.83
CA PHE A 406 6.12 -21.25 -10.86
C PHE A 406 5.34 -22.16 -9.90
N PHE A 407 4.95 -23.35 -10.36
CA PHE A 407 4.32 -24.33 -9.49
C PHE A 407 5.41 -25.05 -8.68
N ASN A 408 5.39 -24.85 -7.37
CA ASN A 408 5.96 -25.82 -6.44
C ASN A 408 4.80 -26.34 -5.58
N THR A 409 4.41 -27.59 -5.77
CA THR A 409 3.92 -28.53 -4.75
C THR A 409 3.24 -29.73 -5.42
N SER A 410 3.21 -30.84 -4.68
CA SER A 410 2.56 -32.12 -4.93
C SER A 410 1.07 -32.09 -5.32
N ALA A 411 0.46 -30.91 -5.50
CA ALA A 411 -0.90 -30.71 -5.99
C ALA A 411 -0.96 -30.19 -7.44
N GLY A 412 0.11 -30.43 -8.21
CA GLY A 412 0.33 -29.96 -9.58
C GLY A 412 -0.94 -29.91 -10.42
N ARG A 413 -1.23 -28.72 -10.95
CA ARG A 413 -2.15 -28.57 -12.08
C ARG A 413 -1.32 -28.24 -13.32
N PRO A 414 -0.62 -29.23 -13.91
CA PRO A 414 0.14 -29.02 -15.15
C PRO A 414 -0.74 -28.44 -16.28
N GLU A 415 -2.06 -28.56 -16.16
CA GLU A 415 -3.07 -28.06 -17.10
C GLU A 415 -3.26 -26.53 -17.15
N GLN A 416 -2.46 -25.73 -16.45
CA GLN A 416 -2.55 -24.27 -16.51
C GLN A 416 -1.29 -23.65 -17.12
N ALA A 417 -1.49 -22.77 -18.11
CA ALA A 417 -0.42 -21.95 -18.67
C ALA A 417 0.24 -21.06 -17.59
N PRO A 418 1.55 -20.75 -17.70
CA PRO A 418 2.17 -19.72 -16.89
C PRO A 418 1.48 -18.37 -17.10
N LEU A 419 1.47 -17.53 -16.06
CA LEU A 419 1.06 -16.13 -16.20
C LEU A 419 2.27 -15.30 -16.63
N ILE A 420 2.21 -14.80 -17.86
CA ILE A 420 3.17 -13.84 -18.41
C ILE A 420 2.50 -12.46 -18.45
N LEU A 421 3.19 -11.48 -17.90
CA LEU A 421 2.80 -10.08 -17.89
C LEU A 421 3.80 -9.26 -18.71
N PHE A 422 3.31 -8.17 -19.29
CA PHE A 422 4.09 -7.26 -20.12
C PHE A 422 3.91 -5.83 -19.59
N SER A 423 5.00 -5.04 -19.60
CA SER A 423 4.95 -3.63 -19.16
C SER A 423 4.05 -2.75 -20.02
N GLU A 424 3.81 -3.12 -21.27
CA GLU A 424 2.85 -2.51 -22.19
C GLU A 424 2.12 -3.60 -22.97
N VAL A 425 0.99 -3.27 -23.58
CA VAL A 425 0.24 -4.21 -24.43
C VAL A 425 1.02 -4.45 -25.73
N PRO A 426 1.56 -5.65 -25.98
CA PRO A 426 2.33 -5.90 -27.20
C PRO A 426 1.43 -5.87 -28.45
N GLU A 427 1.94 -5.34 -29.56
CA GLU A 427 1.29 -5.43 -30.88
C GLU A 427 1.21 -6.89 -31.34
N GLU A 428 2.31 -7.62 -31.15
CA GLU A 428 2.44 -9.05 -31.45
C GLU A 428 3.13 -9.76 -30.30
N LYS A 429 2.74 -11.01 -30.05
CA LYS A 429 3.43 -11.89 -29.09
C LYS A 429 3.50 -13.33 -29.58
N TYR A 430 4.63 -13.97 -29.31
CA TYR A 430 4.87 -15.38 -29.61
C TYR A 430 5.48 -16.10 -28.42
N PHE A 431 5.16 -17.37 -28.29
CA PHE A 431 5.65 -18.28 -27.27
C PHE A 431 6.22 -19.52 -27.93
N SER A 432 7.37 -19.99 -27.46
CA SER A 432 7.98 -21.25 -27.90
C SER A 432 8.41 -22.07 -26.69
N TRP A 433 7.92 -23.30 -26.61
CA TRP A 433 8.38 -24.30 -25.65
C TRP A 433 9.49 -25.13 -26.28
N ASP A 434 10.60 -25.29 -25.57
CA ASP A 434 11.71 -26.20 -25.93
C ASP A 434 12.28 -25.99 -27.34
N GLY A 435 12.31 -24.73 -27.79
CA GLY A 435 12.78 -24.36 -29.13
C GLY A 435 11.87 -24.84 -30.27
N GLY A 436 10.61 -25.19 -29.97
CA GLY A 436 9.59 -25.53 -30.96
C GLY A 436 9.09 -24.33 -31.75
N ASP A 437 8.10 -24.56 -32.61
CA ASP A 437 7.49 -23.49 -33.41
C ASP A 437 6.83 -22.40 -32.55
N ASN A 438 6.90 -21.16 -33.01
CA ASN A 438 6.27 -20.03 -32.36
C ASN A 438 4.73 -20.14 -32.41
N SER A 439 4.08 -19.98 -31.26
CA SER A 439 2.62 -19.92 -31.08
C SER A 439 2.19 -18.53 -30.60
N THR A 440 1.04 -18.04 -31.05
CA THR A 440 0.43 -16.79 -30.54
C THR A 440 -0.37 -16.99 -29.25
N THR A 441 -0.60 -18.25 -28.86
CA THR A 441 -1.23 -18.63 -27.60
C THR A 441 -0.23 -19.40 -26.73
N LEU A 442 -0.20 -19.07 -25.44
CA LEU A 442 0.64 -19.78 -24.48
C LEU A 442 -0.04 -21.09 -24.07
N GLY A 443 0.61 -22.21 -24.39
CA GLY A 443 0.19 -23.53 -23.93
C GLY A 443 0.39 -23.75 -22.43
N THR A 444 -0.06 -24.90 -21.95
CA THR A 444 0.16 -25.34 -20.57
C THR A 444 1.63 -25.67 -20.31
N PHE A 445 2.00 -25.92 -19.05
CA PHE A 445 3.34 -26.43 -18.75
C PHE A 445 3.58 -27.78 -19.45
N PRO A 446 4.82 -28.06 -19.89
CA PRO A 446 5.22 -29.41 -20.31
C PRO A 446 4.94 -30.42 -19.19
N ASP A 447 4.39 -31.58 -19.55
CA ASP A 447 3.95 -32.65 -18.64
C ASP A 447 4.95 -33.81 -18.54
N ILE A 448 6.10 -33.69 -19.19
CA ILE A 448 7.22 -34.64 -19.11
C ILE A 448 8.25 -34.14 -18.10
N ASN A 449 8.97 -35.06 -17.45
CA ASN A 449 10.04 -34.70 -16.51
C ASN A 449 11.29 -34.22 -17.26
N GLY A 450 11.94 -33.18 -16.73
CA GLY A 450 13.24 -32.70 -17.21
C GLY A 450 13.33 -31.18 -17.30
N LEU A 451 14.45 -30.72 -17.90
CA LEU A 451 14.66 -29.31 -18.18
C LEU A 451 13.81 -28.88 -19.38
N HIS A 452 12.97 -27.88 -19.16
CA HIS A 452 12.17 -27.21 -20.17
C HIS A 452 12.53 -25.74 -20.29
N THR A 453 12.27 -25.17 -21.46
CA THR A 453 12.49 -23.75 -21.74
C THR A 453 11.26 -23.10 -22.34
N LEU A 454 11.00 -21.84 -21.96
CA LEU A 454 9.98 -21.00 -22.56
C LEU A 454 10.65 -19.73 -23.08
N ASP A 455 10.60 -19.54 -24.40
CA ASP A 455 10.94 -18.29 -25.05
C ASP A 455 9.66 -17.47 -25.26
N VAL A 456 9.69 -16.22 -24.80
CA VAL A 456 8.61 -15.24 -24.96
C VAL A 456 9.11 -14.10 -25.81
N TYR A 457 8.40 -13.81 -26.90
CA TYR A 457 8.67 -12.70 -27.80
C TYR A 457 7.50 -11.71 -27.74
N ALA A 458 7.81 -10.42 -27.68
CA ALA A 458 6.83 -9.34 -27.69
C ALA A 458 7.31 -8.17 -28.55
N LYS A 459 6.46 -7.70 -29.46
CA LYS A 459 6.74 -6.54 -30.30
C LYS A 459 6.00 -5.33 -29.77
N GLY A 460 6.74 -4.25 -29.50
CA GLY A 460 6.16 -2.98 -29.06
C GLY A 460 5.51 -2.20 -30.19
N LEU A 461 4.83 -1.11 -29.81
CA LEU A 461 4.21 -0.18 -30.77
C LEU A 461 5.25 0.55 -31.63
N ASP A 462 6.50 0.64 -31.15
CA ASP A 462 7.66 1.13 -31.89
C ASP A 462 8.16 0.15 -32.97
N GLY A 463 7.62 -1.07 -32.99
CA GLY A 463 7.99 -2.15 -33.89
C GLY A 463 9.20 -2.96 -33.44
N VAL A 464 9.75 -2.70 -32.26
CA VAL A 464 10.93 -3.39 -31.72
C VAL A 464 10.52 -4.71 -31.06
N TRP A 465 11.26 -5.78 -31.39
CA TRP A 465 11.08 -7.09 -30.78
C TRP A 465 11.88 -7.21 -29.49
N ASN A 466 11.20 -7.68 -28.44
CA ASN A 466 11.73 -7.99 -27.12
C ASN A 466 11.63 -9.50 -26.89
N HIS A 467 12.60 -10.07 -26.19
CA HIS A 467 12.69 -11.51 -25.95
C HIS A 467 13.11 -11.79 -24.52
N LYS A 468 12.46 -12.77 -23.88
CA LYS A 468 12.83 -13.30 -22.58
C LYS A 468 12.82 -14.82 -22.61
N HIS A 469 13.90 -15.41 -22.11
CA HIS A 469 14.08 -16.86 -21.99
C HIS A 469 13.92 -17.28 -20.53
N TYR A 470 13.11 -18.30 -20.29
CA TYR A 470 12.90 -18.93 -19.00
C TYR A 470 13.27 -20.41 -19.05
N ALA A 471 13.84 -20.92 -17.97
CA ALA A 471 14.15 -22.34 -17.81
C ALA A 471 13.44 -22.91 -16.58
N PHE A 472 12.91 -24.11 -16.70
CA PHE A 472 12.11 -24.80 -15.69
C PHE A 472 12.58 -26.24 -15.57
N ASP A 473 12.56 -26.80 -14.36
CA ASP A 473 12.74 -28.23 -14.15
C ASP A 473 11.40 -28.81 -13.72
N THR A 474 10.85 -29.73 -14.51
CA THR A 474 9.62 -30.46 -14.20
C THR A 474 9.99 -31.78 -13.52
N VAL A 475 9.47 -31.95 -12.32
CA VAL A 475 9.66 -33.16 -11.50
C VAL A 475 8.30 -33.60 -10.94
N GLY A 476 7.78 -34.74 -11.39
CA GLY A 476 6.47 -35.24 -10.90
C GLY A 476 6.13 -36.70 -11.23
N GLY A 477 6.02 -37.51 -10.17
CA GLY A 477 5.29 -38.79 -10.06
C GLY A 477 6.07 -40.05 -10.48
N GLU A 478 6.35 -40.98 -9.56
CA GLU A 478 6.73 -42.35 -9.96
C GLU A 478 5.68 -42.90 -10.94
N GLU A 479 6.11 -43.48 -12.07
CA GLU A 479 5.21 -44.33 -12.85
C GLU A 479 4.61 -45.38 -11.92
N PRO A 480 3.31 -45.70 -12.00
CA PRO A 480 2.82 -46.92 -11.36
C PRO A 480 3.54 -48.07 -12.05
N GLN A 481 4.61 -48.57 -11.41
CA GLN A 481 5.18 -49.87 -11.71
C GLN A 481 4.02 -50.86 -11.61
N THR A 482 3.46 -51.24 -12.75
CA THR A 482 2.58 -52.40 -12.82
C THR A 482 3.44 -53.63 -12.57
N THR A 483 3.80 -53.87 -11.31
CA THR A 483 4.26 -55.17 -10.90
C THR A 483 3.05 -56.08 -10.94
N THR A 484 2.84 -56.74 -12.07
CA THR A 484 2.05 -57.97 -12.11
C THR A 484 2.84 -59.03 -11.35
N THR A 485 2.75 -59.01 -10.02
CA THR A 485 3.25 -60.09 -9.19
C THR A 485 2.19 -61.20 -9.21
N PRO A 486 2.48 -62.43 -9.69
CA PRO A 486 1.60 -63.55 -9.46
C PRO A 486 1.50 -63.81 -7.94
N PRO A 487 0.41 -64.41 -7.44
CA PRO A 487 0.25 -64.59 -6.01
C PRO A 487 1.37 -65.48 -5.46
N PRO A 488 1.99 -65.12 -4.32
CA PRO A 488 3.03 -65.95 -3.74
C PRO A 488 2.40 -67.21 -3.14
N SER A 489 2.97 -68.35 -3.48
CA SER A 489 2.80 -69.59 -2.75
C SER A 489 3.77 -69.61 -1.56
N GLY A 490 3.27 -69.97 -0.38
CA GLY A 490 4.08 -70.32 0.79
C GLY A 490 4.21 -69.23 1.85
N MET A 491 3.47 -69.40 2.95
CA MET A 491 3.75 -68.76 4.23
C MET A 491 5.07 -69.30 4.83
N ASN A 492 5.89 -68.41 5.39
CA ASN A 492 6.49 -68.61 6.72
C ASN A 492 6.90 -67.26 7.36
N PRO A 493 6.65 -67.02 8.66
CA PRO A 493 6.78 -65.70 9.27
C PRO A 493 8.04 -65.57 10.12
N VAL A 494 8.93 -64.61 9.85
CA VAL A 494 9.99 -64.22 10.81
C VAL A 494 10.33 -62.72 10.67
N VAL A 495 10.02 -62.01 11.76
CA VAL A 495 10.67 -60.82 12.36
C VAL A 495 10.49 -59.45 11.71
N ILE A 496 9.69 -58.64 12.42
CA ILE A 496 9.67 -57.18 12.44
C ILE A 496 10.90 -56.69 13.23
N LEU A 497 11.70 -55.81 12.64
CA LEU A 497 12.59 -54.87 13.34
C LEU A 497 12.58 -53.55 12.56
N GLY A 498 12.21 -52.47 13.24
CA GLY A 498 12.11 -51.13 12.66
C GLY A 498 13.45 -50.41 12.57
N VAL A 499 13.52 -49.42 11.67
CA VAL A 499 14.48 -48.31 11.70
C VAL A 499 13.79 -47.05 11.20
N LEU A 500 13.94 -45.97 11.98
CA LEU A 500 13.61 -44.58 11.66
C LEU A 500 14.36 -44.13 10.38
N GLY A 501 13.62 -43.70 9.36
CA GLY A 501 14.16 -43.03 8.18
C GLY A 501 13.98 -41.53 8.28
N VAL A 502 15.08 -40.80 8.48
CA VAL A 502 15.20 -39.35 8.34
C VAL A 502 14.80 -38.94 6.92
N VAL A 503 13.78 -38.09 6.77
CA VAL A 503 13.51 -37.41 5.50
C VAL A 503 14.50 -36.25 5.40
N ALA A 504 15.56 -36.44 4.62
CA ALA A 504 16.38 -35.35 4.14
C ALA A 504 15.55 -34.55 3.14
N VAL A 505 15.08 -33.37 3.54
CA VAL A 505 14.59 -32.36 2.60
C VAL A 505 15.82 -31.83 1.88
N ILE A 506 16.04 -32.29 0.65
CA ILE A 506 16.97 -31.64 -0.27
C ILE A 506 16.24 -30.40 -0.79
N MET A 507 16.53 -29.24 -0.19
CA MET A 507 16.27 -27.97 -0.84
C MET A 507 17.26 -27.83 -2.00
N VAL A 508 16.77 -27.89 -3.23
CA VAL A 508 17.54 -27.45 -4.40
C VAL A 508 17.37 -25.94 -4.50
N ILE A 509 18.34 -25.21 -3.95
CA ILE A 509 18.48 -23.77 -4.18
C ILE A 509 19.19 -23.62 -5.53
N VAL A 510 18.47 -23.18 -6.55
CA VAL A 510 19.08 -22.78 -7.83
C VAL A 510 19.62 -21.37 -7.67
N VAL A 511 20.93 -21.27 -7.40
CA VAL A 511 21.65 -19.99 -7.40
C VAL A 511 21.97 -19.61 -8.85
N TYR A 512 21.33 -18.58 -9.39
CA TYR A 512 21.71 -18.02 -10.69
C TYR A 512 23.02 -17.22 -10.55
N LYS A 513 24.07 -17.65 -11.24
CA LYS A 513 25.21 -16.78 -11.56
C LYS A 513 24.97 -16.15 -12.92
N TRP A 514 24.69 -14.84 -12.92
CA TRP A 514 24.67 -14.03 -14.14
C TRP A 514 26.05 -14.05 -14.82
N LYS A 515 26.06 -14.34 -16.12
CA LYS A 515 27.22 -14.10 -16.99
C LYS A 515 26.72 -13.20 -18.11
N THR A 516 27.05 -11.92 -18.04
CA THR A 516 26.85 -10.98 -19.14
C THR A 516 27.82 -11.38 -20.26
N GLY A 517 27.28 -11.93 -21.34
CA GLY A 517 28.05 -12.22 -22.55
C GLY A 517 27.93 -11.03 -23.49
N GLY A 518 29.01 -10.27 -23.64
CA GLY A 518 29.15 -9.29 -24.71
C GLY A 518 29.59 -9.94 -26.01
N ALA A 519 28.87 -9.67 -27.09
CA ALA A 519 29.31 -9.02 -28.33
C ALA A 519 28.14 -9.05 -29.33
#